data_AF-A0A3B3HSM6-F1
#
_entry.id   AF-A0A3B3HSM6-F1
#
_cell.length_a   1.000
_cell.length_b   1.000
_cell.length_c   1.000
_cell.angle_alpha   90.00
_cell.angle_beta   90.00
_cell.angle_gamma   90.00
#
_symmetry.space_group_name_H-M   'P 1'
#
loop_
_entity.id
_entity.type
_entity.pdbx_description
1 polymer ?
#
loop_
_entity_poly.entity_id
_entity_poly.type
_entity_poly.pdbx_seq_one_letter_code
_entity_poly.pdbx_strand_id
1 'polypeptide(L)'
;MDSHAPSHNARIVTAGLQEVSMPHMILPAINPDLNPIEPCDQPKQRLDDPTPHPSDLAELHVALVEEWNTLPQNNITRLVKSIRR
;
A
#
# COMPACT_ATOMS: atom_id res chain seq x y z
N MET A 1 -9.11 2.71 -0.23
CA MET A 1 -8.94 3.31 -1.56
C MET A 1 -8.39 2.21 -2.43
N ASP A 2 -9.08 1.88 -3.52
CA ASP A 2 -8.74 0.71 -4.32
C ASP A 2 -8.40 1.12 -5.75
N SER A 3 -7.53 0.32 -6.37
CA SER A 3 -7.26 0.42 -7.81
C SER A 3 -8.47 -0.06 -8.60
N HIS A 4 -8.55 0.32 -9.89
CA HIS A 4 -9.61 -0.14 -10.79
C HIS A 4 -9.44 -1.61 -11.25
N ALA A 5 -8.60 -2.40 -10.59
CA ALA A 5 -8.37 -3.78 -10.98
C ALA A 5 -9.69 -4.58 -10.94
N PRO A 6 -9.97 -5.45 -11.93
CA PRO A 6 -11.23 -6.21 -11.99
C PRO A 6 -11.50 -7.06 -10.74
N SER A 7 -10.45 -7.54 -10.07
CA SER A 7 -10.56 -8.27 -8.81
C SER A 7 -11.13 -7.42 -7.66
N HIS A 8 -10.80 -6.13 -7.59
CA HIS A 8 -11.30 -5.23 -6.53
C HIS A 8 -12.77 -4.85 -6.75
N ASN A 9 -13.24 -4.90 -7.99
CA ASN A 9 -14.63 -4.63 -8.38
C ASN A 9 -15.51 -5.88 -8.40
N ALA A 10 -14.96 -7.05 -8.05
CA ALA A 10 -15.73 -8.29 -8.03
C ALA A 10 -16.86 -8.20 -7.01
N ARG A 11 -18.02 -8.79 -7.36
CA ARG A 11 -19.24 -8.77 -6.54
C ARG A 11 -19.03 -9.26 -5.10
N ILE A 12 -18.15 -10.24 -4.90
CA ILE A 12 -17.83 -10.75 -3.57
C ILE A 12 -17.06 -9.72 -2.71
N VAL A 13 -16.16 -8.95 -3.34
CA VAL A 13 -15.39 -7.90 -2.67
C VAL A 13 -16.31 -6.73 -2.33
N THR A 14 -17.14 -6.28 -3.28
CA THR A 14 -18.04 -5.15 -3.03
C THR A 14 -19.13 -5.47 -2.00
N ALA A 15 -19.65 -6.69 -1.98
CA ALA A 15 -20.59 -7.14 -0.94
C ALA A 15 -19.93 -7.17 0.45
N GLY A 16 -18.70 -7.68 0.55
CA GLY A 16 -17.95 -7.68 1.82
C GLY A 16 -17.68 -6.27 2.34
N LEU A 17 -17.32 -5.33 1.45
CA LEU A 17 -17.14 -3.92 1.81
C LEU A 17 -18.42 -3.26 2.36
N GLN A 18 -19.58 -3.61 1.77
CA GLN A 18 -20.88 -3.13 2.23
C GLN A 18 -21.24 -3.70 3.61
N GLU A 19 -20.95 -4.98 3.86
CA GLU A 19 -21.21 -5.63 5.14
C GLU A 19 -20.46 -4.97 6.29
N VAL A 20 -19.17 -4.65 6.09
CA VAL A 20 -18.36 -3.96 7.10
C VAL A 20 -18.58 -2.44 7.13
N SER A 21 -19.56 -1.93 6.38
CA SER A 21 -19.86 -0.49 6.25
C SER A 21 -18.65 0.36 5.85
N MET A 22 -17.68 -0.23 5.13
CA MET A 22 -16.49 0.49 4.70
C MET A 22 -16.79 1.22 3.38
N PRO A 23 -16.65 2.56 3.34
CA PRO A 23 -16.88 3.31 2.11
C PRO A 23 -15.87 2.88 1.05
N HIS A 24 -16.37 2.47 -0.11
CA HIS A 24 -15.54 2.13 -1.24
C HIS A 24 -15.10 3.41 -1.96
N MET A 25 -13.80 3.69 -1.95
CA MET A 25 -13.21 4.87 -2.60
C MET A 25 -12.35 4.40 -3.76
N ILE A 26 -12.80 4.68 -4.99
CA ILE A 26 -12.12 4.33 -6.24
C ILE A 26 -11.06 5.38 -6.56
N LEU A 27 -9.80 4.97 -6.73
CA LEU A 27 -8.70 5.86 -7.15
C LEU A 27 -8.71 6.06 -8.67
N PRO A 28 -8.70 7.30 -9.21
CA PRO A 28 -8.55 7.52 -10.65
C PRO A 28 -7.32 6.80 -11.19
N ALA A 29 -7.49 5.98 -12.23
CA ALA A 29 -6.45 5.08 -12.75
C ALA A 29 -5.20 5.78 -13.34
N ILE A 30 -5.15 7.11 -13.35
CA ILE A 30 -4.26 7.90 -14.22
C ILE A 30 -3.27 8.77 -13.45
N ASN A 31 -3.39 8.94 -12.13
CA ASN A 31 -2.49 9.86 -11.41
C ASN A 31 -1.53 9.13 -10.44
N PRO A 32 -0.26 8.89 -10.84
CA PRO A 32 0.77 8.34 -9.96
C PRO A 32 0.91 9.14 -8.67
N ASP A 33 0.90 10.48 -8.74
CA ASP A 33 0.98 11.36 -7.57
C ASP A 33 -0.19 11.22 -6.56
N LEU A 34 -1.30 10.58 -6.98
CA LEU A 34 -2.45 10.28 -6.11
C LEU A 34 -2.50 8.81 -5.68
N ASN A 35 -1.58 7.97 -6.14
CA ASN A 35 -1.51 6.58 -5.72
C ASN A 35 -0.97 6.50 -4.28
N PRO A 36 -1.78 6.05 -3.30
CA PRO A 36 -1.37 5.95 -1.89
C PRO A 36 -0.19 4.98 -1.67
N ILE A 37 0.13 4.18 -2.68
CA ILE A 37 1.11 3.11 -2.61
C ILE A 37 2.51 3.61 -2.99
N GLU A 38 2.67 4.80 -3.60
CA GLU A 38 4.01 5.31 -3.99
C GLU A 38 4.97 5.54 -2.81
N PRO A 39 4.55 6.06 -1.63
CA PRO A 39 5.44 6.13 -0.47
C PRO A 39 5.86 4.75 0.05
N CYS A 40 5.10 3.71 -0.30
CA CYS A 40 5.41 2.31 -0.04
C CYS A 40 6.44 1.74 -1.03
N ASP A 41 6.91 2.52 -2.01
CA ASP A 41 8.03 2.12 -2.87
C ASP A 41 9.40 2.40 -2.22
N GLN A 42 9.48 3.28 -1.21
CA GLN A 42 10.74 3.50 -0.47
C GLN A 42 11.20 2.25 0.31
N PRO A 43 10.32 1.51 1.02
CA PRO A 43 10.65 0.21 1.59
C PRO A 43 11.03 -0.82 0.52
N LYS A 44 10.37 -0.82 -0.65
CA LYS A 44 10.70 -1.76 -1.74
C LYS A 44 12.12 -1.54 -2.25
N GLN A 45 12.51 -0.29 -2.48
CA GLN A 45 13.86 0.06 -2.91
C GLN A 45 14.92 -0.35 -1.87
N ARG A 46 14.60 -0.27 -0.57
CA ARG A 46 15.48 -0.73 0.51
C ARG A 46 15.53 -2.25 0.63
N LEU A 47 14.48 -2.95 0.20
CA LEU A 47 14.42 -4.40 0.07
C LEU A 47 15.05 -4.93 -1.24
N ASP A 48 15.38 -4.06 -2.20
CA ASP A 48 16.16 -4.43 -3.38
C ASP A 48 17.68 -4.40 -3.12
N ASP A 49 18.13 -3.63 -2.11
CA ASP A 49 19.54 -3.51 -1.66
C ASP A 49 19.93 -4.21 -0.31
N PRO A 50 19.15 -5.13 0.31
CA PRO A 50 19.48 -5.66 1.61
C PRO A 50 20.73 -6.52 1.53
N THR A 51 21.70 -6.18 2.37
CA THR A 51 22.90 -6.99 2.58
C THR A 51 22.84 -7.57 3.99
N PRO A 52 22.65 -8.89 4.17
CA PRO A 52 22.40 -9.94 3.17
C PRO A 52 20.97 -9.94 2.62
N HIS A 53 20.81 -10.42 1.38
CA HIS A 53 19.49 -10.58 0.77
C HIS A 53 18.72 -11.69 1.48
N PRO A 54 17.43 -11.50 1.80
CA PRO A 54 16.64 -12.55 2.43
C PRO A 54 16.63 -13.80 1.55
N SER A 55 16.97 -14.94 2.15
CA SER A 55 17.15 -16.23 1.48
C SER A 55 15.89 -17.10 1.52
N ASP A 56 14.97 -16.79 2.44
CA ASP A 56 13.68 -17.46 2.59
C ASP A 56 12.53 -16.49 2.93
N LEU A 57 11.31 -17.03 2.95
CA LEU A 57 10.08 -16.25 3.21
C LEU A 57 10.01 -15.67 4.63
N ALA A 58 10.65 -16.31 5.61
CA ALA A 58 10.64 -15.82 6.99
C ALA A 58 11.57 -14.61 7.13
N GLU A 59 12.76 -14.68 6.53
CA GLU A 59 13.70 -13.54 6.46
C GLU A 59 13.09 -12.37 5.69
N LEU A 60 12.42 -12.63 4.56
CA LEU A 60 11.73 -11.59 3.80
C LEU A 60 10.62 -10.92 4.62
N HIS A 61 9.85 -11.70 5.37
CA HIS A 61 8.79 -11.16 6.24
C HIS A 61 9.39 -10.27 7.34
N VAL A 62 10.48 -10.68 7.98
CA VAL A 62 11.17 -9.89 9.00
C VAL A 62 11.70 -8.58 8.41
N ALA A 63 12.41 -8.65 7.29
CA ALA A 63 12.96 -7.48 6.62
C ALA A 63 11.85 -6.49 6.21
N LEU A 64 10.72 -6.99 5.70
CA LEU A 64 9.58 -6.15 5.33
C LEU A 64 8.97 -5.43 6.54
N VAL A 65 8.83 -6.12 7.69
CA VAL A 65 8.31 -5.53 8.92
C VAL A 65 9.27 -4.48 9.48
N GLU A 66 10.57 -4.75 9.48
CA GLU A 66 11.59 -3.79 9.93
C GLU A 66 11.59 -2.53 9.05
N GLU A 67 11.59 -2.70 7.73
CA GLU A 67 11.52 -1.61 6.77
C GLU A 67 10.23 -0.79 6.92
N TRP A 68 9.08 -1.45 7.07
CA TRP A 68 7.80 -0.79 7.32
C TRP A 68 7.82 0.06 8.59
N ASN A 69 8.41 -0.46 9.67
CA ASN A 69 8.52 0.27 10.94
C ASN A 69 9.46 1.48 10.87
N THR A 70 10.37 1.51 9.90
CA THR A 70 11.28 2.65 9.70
C THR A 70 10.67 3.80 8.90
N LEU A 71 9.47 3.62 8.32
CA LEU A 71 8.81 4.66 7.53
C LEU A 71 8.49 5.91 8.38
N PRO A 72 8.94 7.11 7.97
CA PRO A 72 8.61 8.33 8.69
C PRO A 72 7.09 8.59 8.72
N GLN A 73 6.53 8.77 9.91
CA GLN A 73 5.10 9.09 10.10
C GLN A 73 4.67 10.37 9.36
N ASN A 74 5.61 11.30 9.12
CA ASN A 74 5.36 12.49 8.32
C ASN A 74 5.07 12.15 6.84
N ASN A 75 5.69 11.11 6.28
CA ASN A 75 5.42 10.65 4.92
C ASN A 75 3.99 10.10 4.82
N ILE A 76 3.58 9.29 5.81
CA ILE A 76 2.22 8.74 5.91
C ILE A 76 1.20 9.88 6.09
N THR A 77 1.47 10.82 6.98
CA THR A 77 0.58 11.97 7.24
C THR A 77 0.42 12.86 6.01
N ARG A 78 1.52 13.12 5.28
CA ARG A 78 1.50 13.91 4.04
C ARG A 78 0.68 13.20 2.96
N LEU A 79 0.78 11.87 2.87
CA LEU A 79 -0.01 11.05 1.95
C LEU A 79 -1.51 11.11 2.27
N VAL A 80 -1.90 10.89 3.52
CA VAL A 80 -3.32 10.97 3.91
C VAL A 80 -3.90 12.36 3.61
N LYS A 81 -3.09 13.40 3.73
CA LYS A 81 -3.47 14.78 3.39
C LYS A 81 -3.58 15.03 1.88
N SER A 82 -2.78 14.39 1.04
CA SER A 82 -2.87 14.56 -0.43
C SER A 82 -4.13 13.90 -1.01
N ILE A 83 -4.60 12.80 -0.41
CA ILE A 83 -5.81 12.07 -0.84
C ILE A 83 -7.10 12.80 -0.43
N ARG A 84 -7.06 13.61 0.63
CA ARG A 84 -8.22 14.40 1.12
C ARG A 84 -8.44 15.73 0.38
N ARG A 85 -7.63 16.04 -0.64
CA ARG A 85 -7.75 17.27 -1.45
C ARG A 85 -8.60 17.07 -2.69
#